data_AF-A0A7V2S5U9-F1
#
_entry.id   AF-A0A7V2S5U9-F1
#
_cell.length_a   1.000
_cell.length_b   1.000
_cell.length_c   1.000
_cell.angle_alpha   90.00
_cell.angle_beta   90.00
_cell.angle_gamma   90.00
#
_symmetry.space_group_name_H-M   'P 1'
#
loop_
_entity.id
_entity.type
_entity.pdbx_description
1 polymer ?
#
loop_
_entity_poly.entity_id
_entity_poly.type
_entity_poly.pdbx_seq_one_letter_code
_entity_poly.pdbx_strand_id
1 'polypeptide(L)'
;MMDFNCPEFDQLEQELKEDFYASTQESIEIMDGCVDRLAENNNMDDLNELFRAVHSVKGNCNMVFLAPIVESLHELEEIVTDVRDGSYPYHASYGEFFQAVIHETDEVLRNIMNNGLGDQQLLNQLAQLTSAVHHADDADRVKLAGLCTDAILQAHFSLEIATTDQQQRLEKEQQTSMHEEHNVSKCELMKAEKMTDSLSFFEDLVTTAYVLDEWRPIRLQRTLQLSEDLNQQFSNAVDEIQLKAAVFVHEFSMRMVPEHILNKSSALNEKETKIVQNHVHIAAGLLNQIPGFSEAANILKCHHERYDGKGYPDRLDGDDIPIGAVILAMTDTFIAITSDRADRSYKKTLMTAVREINTEKNKQFSEEQVDLFNHLIKSTYIGKARW
;
A
#
# COMPACT_ATOMS: atom_id res chain seq x y z
N MET A 1 19.31 -28.78 1.79
CA MET A 1 18.74 -27.70 0.98
C MET A 1 17.84 -28.30 -0.09
N MET A 2 16.55 -28.01 0.04
CA MET A 2 15.59 -28.04 -1.07
C MET A 2 15.31 -26.57 -1.35
N ASP A 3 16.14 -25.97 -2.19
CA ASP A 3 16.05 -24.56 -2.49
C ASP A 3 14.80 -24.32 -3.36
N PHE A 4 14.06 -23.26 -3.05
CA PHE A 4 12.97 -22.80 -3.90
C PHE A 4 13.44 -21.56 -4.68
N ASN A 5 13.18 -21.58 -5.99
CA ASN A 5 13.24 -20.39 -6.82
C ASN A 5 11.88 -19.69 -6.76
N CYS A 6 11.89 -18.36 -6.78
CA CYS A 6 10.69 -17.54 -6.88
C CYS A 6 10.64 -16.92 -8.28
N PRO A 7 10.16 -17.62 -9.32
CA PRO A 7 10.31 -17.15 -10.70
C PRO A 7 9.58 -15.84 -10.95
N GLU A 8 8.45 -15.58 -10.29
CA GLU A 8 7.73 -14.31 -10.33
C GLU A 8 8.52 -13.17 -9.67
N PHE A 9 9.23 -13.44 -8.56
CA PHE A 9 10.14 -12.47 -7.93
C PHE A 9 11.36 -12.23 -8.84
N ASP A 10 11.96 -13.27 -9.39
CA ASP A 10 13.13 -13.16 -10.26
C ASP A 10 12.86 -12.32 -11.51
N GLN A 11 11.64 -12.37 -12.05
CA GLN A 11 11.19 -11.55 -13.17
C GLN A 11 11.02 -10.05 -12.83
N LEU A 12 10.93 -9.66 -11.54
CA LEU A 12 10.76 -8.25 -11.16
C LEU A 12 11.97 -7.39 -11.57
N GLU A 13 11.69 -6.14 -11.91
CA GLU A 13 12.73 -5.14 -12.15
C GLU A 13 13.64 -5.00 -10.93
N GLN A 14 14.96 -4.92 -11.17
CA GLN A 14 15.99 -4.85 -10.12
C GLN A 14 15.73 -3.70 -9.12
N GLU A 15 15.21 -2.58 -9.62
CA GLU A 15 14.74 -1.43 -8.86
C GLU A 15 13.63 -1.78 -7.85
N LEU A 16 12.60 -2.50 -8.30
CA LEU A 16 11.51 -2.94 -7.43
C LEU A 16 11.99 -3.93 -6.36
N LYS A 17 12.97 -4.79 -6.67
CA LYS A 17 13.63 -5.66 -5.68
C LYS A 17 14.40 -4.86 -4.64
N GLU A 18 15.18 -3.86 -5.06
CA GLU A 18 15.94 -2.97 -4.17
C GLU A 18 15.02 -2.14 -3.26
N ASP A 19 13.90 -1.62 -3.77
CA ASP A 19 12.93 -0.85 -2.99
C ASP A 19 12.08 -1.73 -2.05
N PHE A 20 11.75 -2.97 -2.47
CA PHE A 20 11.18 -3.99 -1.60
C PHE A 20 12.12 -4.33 -0.44
N TYR A 21 13.39 -4.62 -0.73
CA TYR A 21 14.33 -4.99 0.31
C TYR A 21 14.58 -3.82 1.25
N ALA A 22 14.75 -2.60 0.74
CA ALA A 22 14.92 -1.40 1.56
C ALA A 22 13.71 -1.09 2.48
N SER A 23 12.47 -1.20 1.97
CA SER A 23 11.25 -1.05 2.78
C SER A 23 11.14 -2.14 3.87
N THR A 24 11.64 -3.33 3.56
CA THR A 24 11.65 -4.48 4.47
C THR A 24 12.72 -4.33 5.55
N GLN A 25 13.94 -3.89 5.21
CA GLN A 25 14.98 -3.55 6.20
C GLN A 25 14.51 -2.45 7.16
N GLU A 26 13.93 -1.35 6.66
CA GLU A 26 13.37 -0.29 7.53
C GLU A 26 12.31 -0.83 8.49
N SER A 27 11.49 -1.78 8.03
CA SER A 27 10.47 -2.43 8.88
C SER A 27 11.11 -3.34 9.93
N ILE A 28 12.20 -4.05 9.60
CA ILE A 28 12.97 -4.89 10.54
C ILE A 28 13.70 -4.04 11.59
N GLU A 29 14.34 -2.93 11.19
CA GLU A 29 14.98 -1.97 12.11
C GLU A 29 13.96 -1.41 13.14
N ILE A 30 12.71 -1.17 12.71
CA ILE A 30 11.62 -0.78 13.61
C ILE A 30 11.24 -1.93 14.56
N MET A 31 11.15 -3.17 14.07
CA MET A 31 10.82 -4.34 14.89
C MET A 31 11.83 -4.59 16.01
N ASP A 32 13.12 -4.61 15.67
CA ASP A 32 14.20 -4.78 16.65
C ASP A 32 14.16 -3.65 17.70
N GLY A 33 14.03 -2.41 17.23
CA GLY A 33 13.87 -1.25 18.09
C GLY A 33 12.61 -1.28 18.98
N CYS A 34 11.54 -1.97 18.59
CA CYS A 34 10.36 -2.18 19.44
C CYS A 34 10.61 -3.29 20.47
N VAL A 35 11.23 -4.41 20.07
CA VAL A 35 11.55 -5.53 20.96
C VAL A 35 12.43 -5.08 22.13
N ASP A 36 13.49 -4.31 21.84
CA ASP A 36 14.39 -3.77 22.86
C ASP A 36 13.65 -2.89 23.87
N ARG A 37 12.76 -1.99 23.42
CA ARG A 37 11.96 -1.11 24.30
C ARG A 37 10.92 -1.89 25.12
N LEU A 38 10.31 -2.91 24.53
CA LEU A 38 9.35 -3.79 25.22
C LEU A 38 10.04 -4.67 26.28
N ALA A 39 11.32 -5.01 26.11
CA ALA A 39 12.13 -5.69 27.12
C ALA A 39 12.45 -4.79 28.33
N GLU A 40 12.65 -3.48 28.12
CA GLU A 40 12.79 -2.51 29.21
C GLU A 40 11.45 -2.16 29.88
N ASN A 41 10.39 -1.93 29.10
CA ASN A 41 9.09 -1.46 29.57
C ASN A 41 7.95 -1.85 28.61
N ASN A 42 7.32 -3.00 28.85
CA ASN A 42 6.12 -3.46 28.12
C ASN A 42 5.01 -2.37 28.11
N ASN A 43 4.69 -1.85 26.93
CA ASN A 43 3.70 -0.80 26.73
C ASN A 43 2.94 -0.98 25.40
N MET A 44 1.74 -0.43 25.31
CA MET A 44 0.85 -0.66 24.17
C MET A 44 1.27 0.09 22.90
N ASP A 45 2.01 1.20 23.00
CA ASP A 45 2.41 1.97 21.81
C ASP A 45 3.49 1.19 21.03
N ASP A 46 4.48 0.63 21.72
CA ASP A 46 5.50 -0.24 21.11
C ASP A 46 4.92 -1.57 20.61
N LEU A 47 3.92 -2.16 21.28
CA LEU A 47 3.21 -3.34 20.76
C LEU A 47 2.41 -3.03 19.48
N ASN A 48 1.83 -1.83 19.38
CA ASN A 48 1.13 -1.38 18.17
C ASN A 48 2.11 -1.07 17.02
N GLU A 49 3.31 -0.57 17.32
CA GLU A 49 4.36 -0.35 16.30
C GLU A 49 4.96 -1.68 15.82
N LEU A 50 5.29 -2.60 16.74
CA LEU A 50 5.76 -3.95 16.43
C LEU A 50 4.77 -4.70 15.51
N PHE A 51 3.47 -4.68 15.85
CA PHE A 51 2.44 -5.29 15.00
C PHE A 51 2.43 -4.71 13.58
N ARG A 52 2.46 -3.38 13.43
CA ARG A 52 2.48 -2.72 12.11
C ARG A 52 3.73 -3.06 11.32
N ALA A 53 4.87 -3.21 11.98
CA ALA A 53 6.13 -3.53 11.33
C ALA A 53 6.16 -5.00 10.85
N VAL A 54 5.72 -5.96 11.67
CA VAL A 54 5.52 -7.37 11.23
C VAL A 54 4.56 -7.44 10.03
N HIS A 55 3.40 -6.79 10.14
CA HIS A 55 2.40 -6.73 9.08
C HIS A 55 2.95 -6.07 7.81
N SER A 56 3.83 -5.08 7.93
CA SER A 56 4.52 -4.44 6.81
C SER A 56 5.53 -5.38 6.14
N VAL A 57 6.30 -6.17 6.89
CA VAL A 57 7.20 -7.19 6.32
C VAL A 57 6.39 -8.28 5.59
N LYS A 58 5.32 -8.80 6.20
CA LYS A 58 4.43 -9.80 5.58
C LYS A 58 3.75 -9.24 4.33
N GLY A 59 3.23 -8.02 4.40
CA GLY A 59 2.63 -7.30 3.29
C GLY A 59 3.60 -7.05 2.14
N ASN A 60 4.81 -6.57 2.43
CA ASN A 60 5.88 -6.39 1.46
C ASN A 60 6.18 -7.70 0.71
N CYS A 61 6.39 -8.80 1.43
CA CYS A 61 6.68 -10.12 0.85
C CYS A 61 5.54 -10.64 -0.03
N ASN A 62 4.28 -10.44 0.39
CA ASN A 62 3.10 -10.78 -0.41
C ASN A 62 3.08 -10.00 -1.73
N MET A 63 3.33 -8.68 -1.70
CA MET A 63 3.30 -7.85 -2.90
C MET A 63 4.27 -8.36 -3.97
N VAL A 64 5.50 -8.72 -3.58
CA VAL A 64 6.55 -9.25 -4.50
C VAL A 64 6.50 -10.78 -4.71
N PHE A 65 5.36 -11.42 -4.47
CA PHE A 65 5.11 -12.85 -4.72
C PHE A 65 5.87 -13.86 -3.84
N LEU A 66 6.53 -13.45 -2.75
CA LEU A 66 7.29 -14.33 -1.86
C LEU A 66 6.39 -15.10 -0.87
N ALA A 67 5.44 -15.87 -1.39
CA ALA A 67 4.40 -16.55 -0.60
C ALA A 67 4.95 -17.47 0.53
N PRO A 68 6.03 -18.26 0.36
CA PRO A 68 6.58 -19.08 1.45
C PRO A 68 7.04 -18.27 2.67
N ILE A 69 7.43 -17.00 2.47
CA ILE A 69 7.84 -16.08 3.55
C ILE A 69 6.60 -15.45 4.22
N VAL A 70 5.54 -15.19 3.44
CA VAL A 70 4.24 -14.77 3.98
C VAL A 70 3.67 -15.85 4.91
N GLU A 71 3.81 -17.13 4.52
CA GLU A 71 3.38 -18.28 5.33
C GLU A 71 4.20 -18.43 6.62
N SER A 72 5.54 -18.30 6.59
CA SER A 72 6.36 -18.39 7.79
C SER A 72 6.19 -17.21 8.77
N LEU A 73 5.82 -16.03 8.26
CA LEU A 73 5.57 -14.83 9.06
C LEU A 73 4.14 -14.73 9.61
N HIS A 74 3.17 -15.47 9.06
CA HIS A 74 1.77 -15.37 9.49
C HIS A 74 1.60 -15.71 10.97
N GLU A 75 2.11 -16.86 11.41
CA GLU A 75 2.06 -17.29 12.82
C GLU A 75 2.75 -16.29 13.76
N LEU A 76 3.77 -15.56 13.28
CA LEU A 76 4.47 -14.54 14.07
C LEU A 76 3.59 -13.31 14.32
N GLU A 77 2.83 -12.90 13.31
CA GLU A 77 1.87 -11.80 13.40
C GLU A 77 0.67 -12.14 14.30
N GLU A 78 0.24 -13.40 14.32
CA GLU A 78 -0.81 -13.86 15.24
C GLU A 78 -0.34 -13.81 16.70
N ILE A 79 0.89 -14.29 17.02
CA ILE A 79 1.44 -14.17 18.39
C ILE A 79 1.50 -12.70 18.84
N VAL A 80 1.95 -11.80 17.98
CA VAL A 80 2.02 -10.35 18.28
C VAL A 80 0.61 -9.76 18.44
N THR A 81 -0.35 -10.22 17.64
CA THR A 81 -1.78 -9.83 17.74
C THR A 81 -2.38 -10.25 19.08
N ASP A 82 -2.17 -11.50 19.50
CA ASP A 82 -2.70 -12.02 20.77
C ASP A 82 -2.09 -11.32 21.99
N VAL A 83 -0.80 -10.96 21.94
CA VAL A 83 -0.16 -10.14 22.98
C VAL A 83 -0.72 -8.71 23.00
N ARG A 84 -0.91 -8.08 21.82
CA ARG A 84 -1.45 -6.73 21.67
C ARG A 84 -2.90 -6.63 22.16
N ASP A 85 -3.72 -7.64 21.86
CA ASP A 85 -5.15 -7.66 22.21
C ASP A 85 -5.40 -8.18 23.65
N GLY A 86 -4.35 -8.68 24.31
CA GLY A 86 -4.33 -8.99 25.73
C GLY A 86 -4.72 -10.42 26.09
N SER A 87 -4.70 -11.35 25.12
CA SER A 87 -4.91 -12.78 25.35
C SER A 87 -3.89 -13.37 26.33
N TYR A 88 -2.63 -12.90 26.26
CA TYR A 88 -1.59 -13.20 27.24
C TYR A 88 -0.53 -12.08 27.30
N PRO A 89 0.15 -11.89 28.45
CA PRO A 89 1.13 -10.80 28.61
C PRO A 89 2.42 -11.05 27.82
N TYR A 90 3.04 -9.95 27.35
CA TYR A 90 4.40 -9.98 26.78
C TYR A 90 5.44 -10.49 27.79
N HIS A 91 6.45 -11.20 27.28
CA HIS A 91 7.63 -11.64 28.02
C HIS A 91 8.88 -11.43 27.15
N ALA A 92 10.03 -11.11 27.75
CA ALA A 92 11.26 -10.82 27.00
C ALA A 92 11.67 -11.95 26.02
N SER A 93 11.45 -13.21 26.40
CA SER A 93 11.70 -14.38 25.55
C SER A 93 10.83 -14.48 24.30
N TYR A 94 9.73 -13.73 24.20
CA TYR A 94 9.02 -13.56 22.93
C TYR A 94 9.80 -12.60 22.02
N GLY A 95 10.34 -11.51 22.56
CA GLY A 95 11.24 -10.61 21.84
C GLY A 95 12.48 -11.31 21.28
N GLU A 96 13.20 -12.06 22.14
CA GLU A 96 14.36 -12.88 21.74
C GLU A 96 14.00 -13.86 20.61
N PHE A 97 12.81 -14.46 20.67
CA PHE A 97 12.30 -15.37 19.65
C PHE A 97 11.91 -14.65 18.35
N PHE A 98 11.27 -13.47 18.43
CA PHE A 98 10.90 -12.66 17.27
C PHE A 98 12.14 -12.18 16.51
N GLN A 99 13.16 -11.69 17.22
CA GLN A 99 14.45 -11.29 16.65
C GLN A 99 15.12 -12.49 15.92
N ALA A 100 15.11 -13.68 16.52
CA ALA A 100 15.68 -14.87 15.89
C ALA A 100 14.94 -15.30 14.60
N VAL A 101 13.61 -15.36 14.63
CA VAL A 101 12.80 -15.72 13.44
C VAL A 101 12.97 -14.69 12.30
N ILE A 102 13.08 -13.41 12.65
CA ILE A 102 13.19 -12.31 11.67
C ILE A 102 14.59 -12.21 11.09
N HIS A 103 15.64 -12.45 11.88
CA HIS A 103 17.01 -12.52 11.38
C HIS A 103 17.19 -13.66 10.34
N GLU A 104 16.65 -14.85 10.63
CA GLU A 104 16.65 -15.97 9.66
C GLU A 104 15.83 -15.63 8.40
N THR A 105 14.70 -14.93 8.59
CA THR A 105 13.88 -14.46 7.45
C THR A 105 14.63 -13.45 6.59
N ASP A 106 15.41 -12.54 7.17
CA ASP A 106 16.27 -11.63 6.42
C ASP A 106 17.40 -12.37 5.69
N GLU A 107 18.08 -13.35 6.29
CA GLU A 107 19.11 -14.11 5.58
C GLU A 107 18.52 -14.92 4.41
N VAL A 108 17.28 -15.45 4.51
CA VAL A 108 16.56 -16.03 3.38
C VAL A 108 16.22 -14.97 2.31
N LEU A 109 15.70 -13.80 2.71
CA LEU A 109 15.42 -12.69 1.78
C LEU A 109 16.68 -12.20 1.06
N ARG A 110 17.79 -12.11 1.79
CA ARG A 110 19.12 -11.72 1.32
C ARG A 110 19.68 -12.76 0.35
N ASN A 111 19.47 -14.06 0.60
CA ASN A 111 19.84 -15.10 -0.35
C ASN A 111 19.01 -15.00 -1.65
N ILE A 112 17.70 -14.78 -1.55
CA ILE A 112 16.81 -14.58 -2.70
C ILE A 112 17.23 -13.32 -3.50
N MET A 113 17.52 -12.21 -2.82
CA MET A 113 17.99 -10.95 -3.43
C MET A 113 19.30 -11.09 -4.21
N ASN A 114 20.23 -11.93 -3.73
CA ASN A 114 21.55 -12.10 -4.35
C ASN A 114 21.61 -13.24 -5.39
N ASN A 115 20.85 -14.32 -5.18
CA ASN A 115 21.01 -15.59 -5.90
C ASN A 115 19.71 -16.14 -6.54
N GLY A 116 18.54 -15.53 -6.31
CA GLY A 116 17.24 -16.03 -6.79
C GLY A 116 16.75 -17.30 -6.10
N LEU A 117 17.35 -17.68 -4.96
CA LEU A 117 17.09 -18.92 -4.23
C LEU A 117 16.84 -18.64 -2.74
N GLY A 118 15.80 -19.25 -2.17
CA GLY A 118 15.56 -19.31 -0.74
C GLY A 118 15.60 -20.75 -0.21
N ASP A 119 15.85 -20.94 1.08
CA ASP A 119 15.79 -22.28 1.71
C ASP A 119 14.36 -22.57 2.21
N GLN A 120 13.63 -23.42 1.50
CA GLN A 120 12.28 -23.82 1.88
C GLN A 120 12.28 -24.67 3.16
N GLN A 121 13.38 -25.39 3.44
CA GLN A 121 13.51 -26.20 4.65
C GLN A 121 13.61 -25.31 5.88
N LEU A 122 14.38 -24.21 5.80
CA LEU A 122 14.49 -23.22 6.87
C LEU A 122 13.15 -22.52 7.12
N LEU A 123 12.48 -22.01 6.08
CA LEU A 123 11.15 -21.38 6.24
C LEU A 123 10.11 -22.34 6.84
N ASN A 124 10.12 -23.62 6.42
CA ASN A 124 9.25 -24.65 7.01
C ASN A 124 9.59 -24.94 8.47
N GLN A 125 10.86 -24.85 8.87
CA GLN A 125 11.29 -24.99 10.27
C GLN A 125 10.86 -23.79 11.11
N LEU A 126 11.05 -22.56 10.62
CA LEU A 126 10.56 -21.35 11.27
C LEU A 126 9.04 -21.40 11.49
N ALA A 127 8.27 -21.74 10.45
CA ALA A 127 6.82 -21.88 10.55
C ALA A 127 6.40 -22.92 11.63
N GLN A 128 7.09 -24.07 11.69
CA GLN A 128 6.83 -25.08 12.71
C GLN A 128 7.16 -24.61 14.14
N LEU A 129 8.27 -23.89 14.32
CA LEU A 129 8.67 -23.35 15.63
C LEU A 129 7.70 -22.26 16.08
N THR A 130 7.37 -21.31 15.22
CA THR A 130 6.43 -20.22 15.52
C THR A 130 5.03 -20.74 15.82
N SER A 131 4.51 -21.67 15.01
CA SER A 131 3.21 -22.32 15.27
C SER A 131 3.21 -23.09 16.61
N ALA A 132 4.32 -23.75 16.98
CA ALA A 132 4.47 -24.45 18.24
C ALA A 132 4.56 -23.51 19.47
N VAL A 133 5.05 -22.28 19.29
CA VAL A 133 4.99 -21.24 20.33
C VAL A 133 3.56 -20.69 20.42
N HIS A 134 2.94 -20.31 19.30
CA HIS A 134 1.59 -19.76 19.25
C HIS A 134 0.57 -20.67 19.96
N HIS A 135 0.49 -21.93 19.54
CA HIS A 135 -0.48 -22.91 20.03
C HIS A 135 -0.13 -23.58 21.37
N ALA A 136 0.90 -23.11 22.08
CA ALA A 136 1.25 -23.60 23.41
C ALA A 136 0.26 -23.13 24.49
N ASP A 137 0.14 -23.88 25.60
CA ASP A 137 -0.49 -23.38 26.83
C ASP A 137 0.35 -22.25 27.45
N ASP A 138 -0.29 -21.24 28.05
CA ASP A 138 0.38 -20.06 28.66
C ASP A 138 1.51 -20.42 29.65
N ALA A 139 1.37 -21.55 30.34
CA ALA A 139 2.32 -22.02 31.34
C ALA A 139 3.65 -22.54 30.73
N ASP A 140 3.64 -22.98 29.47
CA ASP A 140 4.82 -23.47 28.76
C ASP A 140 5.22 -22.56 27.58
N ARG A 141 4.36 -21.67 27.07
CA ARG A 141 4.64 -20.78 25.91
C ARG A 141 5.94 -20.00 26.03
N VAL A 142 6.17 -19.35 27.18
CA VAL A 142 7.42 -18.59 27.46
C VAL A 142 8.67 -19.47 27.37
N LYS A 143 8.58 -20.70 27.87
CA LYS A 143 9.68 -21.66 27.89
C LYS A 143 9.91 -22.28 26.51
N LEU A 144 8.83 -22.51 25.74
CA LEU A 144 8.92 -22.96 24.36
C LEU A 144 9.54 -21.89 23.45
N ALA A 145 9.19 -20.62 23.62
CA ALA A 145 9.81 -19.51 22.89
C ALA A 145 11.34 -19.53 23.03
N GLY A 146 11.87 -19.56 24.28
CA GLY A 146 13.32 -19.64 24.52
C GLY A 146 13.97 -20.91 23.94
N LEU A 147 13.30 -22.07 24.04
CA LEU A 147 13.80 -23.32 23.42
C LEU A 147 13.79 -23.26 21.88
N CYS A 148 12.87 -22.52 21.27
CA CYS A 148 12.83 -22.29 19.83
C CYS A 148 13.92 -21.30 19.39
N THR A 149 14.18 -20.24 20.17
CA THR A 149 15.33 -19.34 19.99
C THR A 149 16.66 -20.10 20.02
N ASP A 150 16.85 -20.95 21.04
CA ASP A 150 18.04 -21.82 21.15
C ASP A 150 18.20 -22.75 19.94
N ALA A 151 17.09 -23.28 19.40
CA ALA A 151 17.09 -24.17 18.25
C ALA A 151 17.44 -23.44 16.94
N ILE A 152 16.92 -22.22 16.76
CA ILE A 152 17.25 -21.33 15.63
C ILE A 152 18.74 -20.99 15.64
N LEU A 153 19.25 -20.44 16.75
CA LEU A 153 20.65 -20.03 16.88
C LEU A 153 21.66 -21.19 16.74
N GLN A 154 21.22 -22.44 16.90
CA GLN A 154 22.03 -23.64 16.65
C GLN A 154 22.00 -24.12 15.19
N ALA A 155 20.98 -23.77 14.39
CA ALA A 155 20.91 -24.13 12.97
C ALA A 155 22.00 -23.43 12.15
N HIS A 156 22.24 -22.13 12.43
CA HIS A 156 23.30 -21.29 11.83
C HIS A 156 24.67 -21.97 11.74
N PHE A 157 25.06 -22.76 12.75
CA PHE A 157 26.38 -23.39 12.82
C PHE A 157 26.62 -24.52 11.79
N SER A 158 25.64 -24.81 10.92
CA SER A 158 25.66 -25.95 10.00
C SER A 158 25.58 -25.58 8.51
N LEU A 159 25.45 -24.30 8.14
CA LEU A 159 24.95 -23.89 6.81
C LEU A 159 25.92 -23.16 5.85
N GLU A 160 27.16 -22.84 6.25
CA GLU A 160 28.15 -22.30 5.31
C GLU A 160 28.71 -23.39 4.36
N ILE A 161 28.30 -23.43 3.07
CA ILE A 161 29.16 -23.87 1.95
C ILE A 161 28.62 -23.52 0.54
N ALA A 162 29.49 -22.93 -0.27
CA ALA A 162 29.57 -22.88 -1.75
C ALA A 162 28.33 -22.55 -2.63
N THR A 163 28.40 -21.41 -3.31
CA THR A 163 27.59 -21.04 -4.49
C THR A 163 28.15 -21.60 -5.82
N THR A 164 27.41 -21.39 -6.92
CA THR A 164 27.78 -21.51 -8.36
C THR A 164 27.43 -22.84 -9.06
N ASP A 165 26.45 -22.84 -9.97
CA ASP A 165 26.67 -22.68 -11.44
C ASP A 165 25.35 -22.66 -12.27
N GLN A 166 25.43 -22.09 -13.47
CA GLN A 166 24.55 -22.21 -14.67
C GLN A 166 23.27 -21.38 -14.81
N GLN A 167 23.10 -20.90 -16.05
CA GLN A 167 22.12 -19.93 -16.54
C GLN A 167 21.96 -20.11 -18.06
N GLN A 168 20.75 -20.41 -18.60
CA GLN A 168 20.33 -20.09 -20.00
C GLN A 168 18.94 -20.61 -20.47
N ARG A 169 18.15 -19.69 -21.08
CA ARG A 169 17.16 -19.87 -22.20
C ARG A 169 15.72 -20.38 -21.93
N LEU A 170 14.68 -20.03 -22.72
CA LEU A 170 14.38 -18.89 -23.66
C LEU A 170 12.85 -18.85 -24.02
N GLU A 171 12.32 -17.63 -24.22
CA GLU A 171 11.33 -17.19 -25.25
C GLU A 171 9.87 -17.71 -25.41
N LYS A 172 8.92 -16.73 -25.36
CA LYS A 172 7.81 -16.42 -26.32
C LYS A 172 6.56 -17.34 -26.35
N GLU A 173 5.33 -16.92 -26.70
CA GLU A 173 4.65 -15.64 -27.10
C GLU A 173 3.11 -15.80 -26.79
N GLN A 174 2.08 -14.98 -27.12
CA GLN A 174 1.86 -13.82 -28.03
C GLN A 174 0.73 -12.86 -27.49
N GLN A 175 -0.26 -12.43 -28.31
CA GLN A 175 -1.33 -11.43 -28.05
C GLN A 175 -2.75 -12.02 -28.30
N THR A 176 -3.93 -11.43 -27.98
CA THR A 176 -4.61 -10.30 -28.68
C THR A 176 -5.97 -9.91 -28.01
N SER A 177 -6.56 -8.77 -28.39
CA SER A 177 -7.78 -8.04 -27.91
C SER A 177 -9.17 -8.67 -28.27
N MET A 178 -10.38 -8.06 -28.14
CA MET A 178 -10.85 -6.65 -28.00
C MET A 178 -12.32 -6.50 -27.47
N HIS A 179 -12.81 -5.26 -27.39
CA HIS A 179 -14.14 -4.78 -26.90
C HIS A 179 -15.41 -5.32 -27.60
N GLU A 180 -16.57 -5.11 -26.94
CA GLU A 180 -17.87 -4.82 -27.56
C GLU A 180 -18.47 -3.52 -26.95
N GLU A 181 -19.23 -2.75 -27.74
CA GLU A 181 -19.91 -1.50 -27.32
C GLU A 181 -21.44 -1.70 -27.27
N HIS A 182 -22.13 -1.01 -26.34
CA HIS A 182 -23.60 -1.02 -26.25
C HIS A 182 -24.25 0.30 -26.73
N ASN A 183 -25.45 0.16 -27.30
CA ASN A 183 -26.14 1.19 -28.07
C ASN A 183 -26.98 2.15 -27.20
N VAL A 184 -26.59 3.43 -27.15
CA VAL A 184 -27.14 4.46 -26.25
C VAL A 184 -28.24 5.32 -26.92
N SER A 185 -29.25 5.76 -26.17
CA SER A 185 -30.43 6.44 -26.74
C SER A 185 -30.13 7.88 -27.17
N LYS A 186 -30.82 8.37 -28.20
CA LYS A 186 -30.58 9.70 -28.79
C LYS A 186 -30.74 10.88 -27.81
N CYS A 187 -31.49 10.72 -26.72
CA CYS A 187 -31.61 11.75 -25.67
C CYS A 187 -30.48 11.67 -24.61
N GLU A 188 -29.83 10.51 -24.48
CA GLU A 188 -28.62 10.33 -23.68
C GLU A 188 -27.40 10.81 -24.46
N LEU A 189 -27.30 10.51 -25.77
CA LEU A 189 -26.23 11.00 -26.65
C LEU A 189 -26.08 12.54 -26.58
N MET A 190 -27.16 13.29 -26.70
CA MET A 190 -27.11 14.78 -26.61
C MET A 190 -26.80 15.32 -25.20
N LYS A 191 -26.88 14.50 -24.15
CA LYS A 191 -26.36 14.84 -22.82
C LYS A 191 -24.88 14.50 -22.74
N ALA A 192 -24.49 13.31 -23.20
CA ALA A 192 -23.12 12.84 -23.24
C ALA A 192 -22.23 13.80 -24.03
N GLU A 193 -22.61 14.17 -25.27
CA GLU A 193 -21.91 15.19 -26.09
C GLU A 193 -21.59 16.46 -25.28
N LYS A 194 -22.60 17.02 -24.59
CA LYS A 194 -22.44 18.23 -23.79
C LYS A 194 -21.62 18.01 -22.50
N MET A 195 -21.64 16.80 -21.95
CA MET A 195 -20.84 16.43 -20.79
C MET A 195 -19.37 16.23 -21.20
N THR A 196 -19.10 15.68 -22.39
CA THR A 196 -17.78 15.61 -23.03
C THR A 196 -17.22 17.00 -23.34
N ASP A 197 -18.02 17.92 -23.91
CA ASP A 197 -17.65 19.33 -24.12
C ASP A 197 -17.30 20.05 -22.79
N SER A 198 -17.91 19.61 -21.68
CA SER A 198 -17.63 20.16 -20.35
C SER A 198 -16.40 19.48 -19.71
N LEU A 199 -16.15 18.21 -20.02
CA LEU A 199 -15.01 17.44 -19.54
C LEU A 199 -13.70 17.93 -20.17
N SER A 200 -13.69 18.17 -21.48
CA SER A 200 -12.54 18.75 -22.18
C SER A 200 -12.23 20.17 -21.68
N PHE A 201 -13.25 20.96 -21.31
CA PHE A 201 -13.05 22.25 -20.64
C PHE A 201 -12.33 22.10 -19.28
N PHE A 202 -12.62 21.05 -18.48
CA PHE A 202 -11.88 20.80 -17.24
C PHE A 202 -10.43 20.35 -17.50
N GLU A 203 -10.23 19.50 -18.51
CA GLU A 203 -8.90 19.03 -18.95
C GLU A 203 -8.03 20.20 -19.46
N ASP A 204 -8.58 21.07 -20.31
CA ASP A 204 -7.94 22.31 -20.78
C ASP A 204 -7.63 23.26 -19.61
N LEU A 205 -8.55 23.40 -18.65
CA LEU A 205 -8.40 24.29 -17.49
C LEU A 205 -7.25 23.85 -16.59
N VAL A 206 -7.18 22.57 -16.24
CA VAL A 206 -6.13 22.02 -15.38
C VAL A 206 -4.78 21.95 -16.12
N THR A 207 -4.78 21.61 -17.41
CA THR A 207 -3.57 21.62 -18.24
C THR A 207 -3.01 23.04 -18.41
N THR A 208 -3.89 24.02 -18.64
CA THR A 208 -3.52 25.45 -18.70
C THR A 208 -2.96 25.94 -17.37
N ALA A 209 -3.50 25.47 -16.24
CA ALA A 209 -2.94 25.78 -14.93
C ALA A 209 -1.49 25.27 -14.80
N TYR A 210 -1.19 24.06 -15.30
CA TYR A 210 0.11 23.41 -15.18
C TYR A 210 1.17 23.76 -16.22
N VAL A 211 0.93 24.77 -17.08
CA VAL A 211 1.92 25.31 -18.03
C VAL A 211 3.24 25.78 -17.38
N LEU A 212 3.28 25.96 -16.06
CA LEU A 212 4.47 26.37 -15.30
C LEU A 212 5.09 25.27 -14.40
N ASP A 213 4.46 24.09 -14.26
CA ASP A 213 4.85 23.05 -13.29
C ASP A 213 5.26 21.75 -14.04
N GLU A 214 6.56 21.55 -14.29
CA GLU A 214 7.06 20.47 -15.18
C GLU A 214 6.58 19.04 -14.81
N TRP A 215 6.30 18.76 -13.54
CA TRP A 215 5.88 17.43 -13.06
C TRP A 215 4.37 17.24 -12.90
N ARG A 216 3.57 18.32 -12.86
CA ARG A 216 2.12 18.21 -12.60
C ARG A 216 1.31 17.51 -13.69
N PRO A 217 1.60 17.64 -15.01
CA PRO A 217 0.92 16.85 -16.04
C PRO A 217 1.11 15.34 -15.86
N ILE A 218 2.30 14.91 -15.43
CA ILE A 218 2.59 13.49 -15.14
C ILE A 218 1.82 13.03 -13.90
N ARG A 219 1.73 13.86 -12.85
CA ARG A 219 0.86 13.58 -11.70
C ARG A 219 -0.58 13.34 -12.15
N LEU A 220 -1.16 14.29 -12.88
CA LEU A 220 -2.55 14.22 -13.35
C LEU A 220 -2.83 12.96 -14.17
N GLN A 221 -1.96 12.62 -15.13
CA GLN A 221 -2.13 11.41 -15.95
C GLN A 221 -2.11 10.14 -15.08
N ARG A 222 -1.22 10.06 -14.09
CA ARG A 222 -1.13 8.92 -13.17
C ARG A 222 -2.34 8.86 -12.22
N THR A 223 -2.83 10.00 -11.74
CA THR A 223 -4.07 10.09 -10.95
C THR A 223 -5.28 9.60 -11.76
N LEU A 224 -5.38 9.98 -13.04
CA LEU A 224 -6.48 9.57 -13.90
C LEU A 224 -6.49 8.05 -14.12
N GLN A 225 -5.37 7.50 -14.60
CA GLN A 225 -5.24 6.07 -14.88
C GLN A 225 -5.50 5.20 -13.65
N LEU A 226 -4.91 5.54 -12.49
CA LEU A 226 -5.12 4.76 -11.27
C LEU A 226 -6.57 4.86 -10.75
N SER A 227 -7.23 6.00 -10.93
CA SER A 227 -8.66 6.13 -10.60
C SER A 227 -9.53 5.28 -11.52
N GLU A 228 -9.26 5.26 -12.84
CA GLU A 228 -9.95 4.41 -13.81
C GLU A 228 -9.73 2.92 -13.52
N ASP A 229 -8.48 2.52 -13.28
CA ASP A 229 -8.09 1.14 -12.98
C ASP A 229 -8.72 0.63 -11.67
N LEU A 230 -8.78 1.47 -10.62
CA LEU A 230 -9.47 1.18 -9.36
C LEU A 230 -10.99 1.10 -9.54
N ASN A 231 -11.59 2.02 -10.30
CA ASN A 231 -13.02 2.04 -10.56
C ASN A 231 -13.51 0.73 -11.23
N GLN A 232 -12.67 0.10 -12.04
CA GLN A 232 -12.93 -1.21 -12.66
C GLN A 232 -12.87 -2.39 -11.67
N GLN A 233 -12.26 -2.25 -10.50
CA GLN A 233 -12.22 -3.31 -9.47
C GLN A 233 -13.48 -3.33 -8.59
N PHE A 234 -14.18 -2.21 -8.45
CA PHE A 234 -15.34 -2.10 -7.57
C PHE A 234 -16.62 -2.56 -8.26
N SER A 235 -17.43 -3.37 -7.56
CA SER A 235 -18.71 -3.89 -8.06
C SER A 235 -19.74 -2.80 -8.42
N ASN A 236 -19.61 -1.61 -7.82
CA ASN A 236 -20.45 -0.44 -8.07
C ASN A 236 -19.60 0.68 -8.69
N ALA A 237 -19.12 0.48 -9.91
CA ALA A 237 -18.30 1.46 -10.62
C ALA A 237 -19.02 2.81 -10.82
N VAL A 238 -18.28 3.90 -10.61
CA VAL A 238 -18.67 5.30 -10.85
C VAL A 238 -18.75 5.56 -12.37
N ASP A 239 -19.63 6.47 -12.79
CA ASP A 239 -19.61 7.01 -14.15
C ASP A 239 -18.24 7.63 -14.49
N GLU A 240 -17.65 7.20 -15.60
CA GLU A 240 -16.29 7.57 -16.00
C GLU A 240 -16.14 9.09 -16.19
N ILE A 241 -17.16 9.76 -16.74
CA ILE A 241 -17.14 11.21 -16.97
C ILE A 241 -17.24 11.97 -15.64
N GLN A 242 -18.00 11.46 -14.66
CA GLN A 242 -18.00 12.02 -13.30
C GLN A 242 -16.64 11.86 -12.63
N LEU A 243 -16.03 10.66 -12.67
CA LEU A 243 -14.75 10.40 -12.02
C LEU A 243 -13.62 11.25 -12.63
N LYS A 244 -13.58 11.37 -13.96
CA LYS A 244 -12.60 12.22 -14.66
C LYS A 244 -12.78 13.71 -14.32
N ALA A 245 -14.03 14.20 -14.30
CA ALA A 245 -14.30 15.59 -13.89
C ALA A 245 -13.93 15.86 -12.43
N ALA A 246 -14.11 14.89 -11.53
CA ALA A 246 -13.64 14.97 -10.16
C ALA A 246 -12.09 15.06 -10.11
N VAL A 247 -11.36 14.18 -10.79
CA VAL A 247 -9.89 14.22 -10.84
C VAL A 247 -9.37 15.56 -11.39
N PHE A 248 -9.91 16.06 -12.51
CA PHE A 248 -9.48 17.33 -13.10
C PHE A 248 -9.74 18.53 -12.17
N VAL A 249 -10.92 18.60 -11.55
CA VAL A 249 -11.27 19.73 -10.67
C VAL A 249 -10.64 19.61 -9.28
N HIS A 250 -10.27 18.40 -8.81
CA HIS A 250 -9.42 18.22 -7.62
C HIS A 250 -8.07 18.93 -7.83
N GLU A 251 -7.32 18.48 -8.83
CA GLU A 251 -5.98 18.97 -9.18
C GLU A 251 -6.00 20.50 -9.47
N PHE A 252 -7.04 21.01 -10.15
CA PHE A 252 -7.26 22.44 -10.30
C PHE A 252 -7.56 23.17 -8.97
N SER A 253 -8.45 22.64 -8.13
CA SER A 253 -8.88 23.31 -6.89
C SER A 253 -7.73 23.52 -5.89
N MET A 254 -6.74 22.62 -5.89
CA MET A 254 -5.54 22.75 -5.06
C MET A 254 -4.72 24.00 -5.42
N ARG A 255 -4.75 24.48 -6.68
CA ARG A 255 -4.14 25.77 -7.07
C ARG A 255 -4.85 27.00 -6.47
N MET A 256 -6.01 26.84 -5.84
CA MET A 256 -6.71 27.91 -5.10
C MET A 256 -6.31 27.99 -3.62
N VAL A 257 -5.58 27.00 -3.11
CA VAL A 257 -4.94 27.06 -1.78
C VAL A 257 -3.65 27.91 -1.88
N PRO A 258 -3.37 28.84 -0.95
CA PRO A 258 -2.18 29.67 -1.02
C PRO A 258 -0.88 28.86 -1.01
N GLU A 259 0.04 29.17 -1.93
CA GLU A 259 1.32 28.46 -2.12
C GLU A 259 2.15 28.37 -0.82
N HIS A 260 2.19 29.44 -0.02
CA HIS A 260 2.91 29.48 1.26
C HIS A 260 2.28 28.61 2.37
N ILE A 261 1.11 28.04 2.13
CA ILE A 261 0.45 27.04 2.99
C ILE A 261 0.71 25.63 2.44
N LEU A 262 0.58 25.44 1.12
CA LEU A 262 0.87 24.15 0.46
C LEU A 262 2.33 23.74 0.64
N ASN A 263 3.28 24.63 0.32
CA ASN A 263 4.71 24.34 0.29
C ASN A 263 5.36 24.48 1.69
N LYS A 264 4.57 24.41 2.77
CA LYS A 264 5.02 24.70 4.14
C LYS A 264 5.63 23.47 4.80
N SER A 265 6.96 23.44 4.92
CA SER A 265 7.74 22.35 5.56
C SER A 265 7.56 22.21 7.09
N SER A 266 6.47 22.72 7.66
CA SER A 266 6.18 22.67 9.10
C SER A 266 4.66 22.62 9.32
N ALA A 267 4.24 21.98 10.41
CA ALA A 267 2.84 21.67 10.66
C ALA A 267 1.90 22.87 10.48
N LEU A 268 0.74 22.62 9.85
CA LEU A 268 -0.30 23.62 9.66
C LEU A 268 -0.95 23.93 11.00
N ASN A 269 -1.15 25.22 11.29
CA ASN A 269 -2.00 25.66 12.38
C ASN A 269 -3.47 25.59 11.96
N GLU A 270 -4.41 25.55 12.93
CA GLU A 270 -5.85 25.38 12.64
C GLU A 270 -6.42 26.25 11.52
N LYS A 271 -5.93 27.48 11.33
CA LYS A 271 -6.41 28.38 10.27
C LYS A 271 -5.89 27.96 8.90
N GLU A 272 -4.61 27.57 8.82
CA GLU A 272 -4.01 27.01 7.61
C GLU A 272 -4.68 25.67 7.25
N THR A 273 -4.90 24.79 8.23
CA THR A 273 -5.67 23.55 8.06
C THR A 273 -7.06 23.84 7.49
N LYS A 274 -7.82 24.78 8.08
CA LYS A 274 -9.15 25.16 7.59
C LYS A 274 -9.12 25.78 6.18
N ILE A 275 -8.05 26.48 5.79
CA ILE A 275 -7.86 26.99 4.42
C ILE A 275 -7.62 25.83 3.43
N VAL A 276 -6.80 24.85 3.79
CA VAL A 276 -6.61 23.62 2.98
C VAL A 276 -7.92 22.85 2.88
N GLN A 277 -8.55 22.51 4.01
CA GLN A 277 -9.79 21.73 4.05
C GLN A 277 -10.93 22.34 3.22
N ASN A 278 -10.99 23.68 3.12
CA ASN A 278 -12.01 24.38 2.34
C ASN A 278 -11.90 24.13 0.81
N HIS A 279 -10.82 23.52 0.30
CA HIS A 279 -10.74 23.16 -1.12
C HIS A 279 -11.88 22.23 -1.54
N VAL A 280 -12.34 21.29 -0.70
CA VAL A 280 -13.46 20.37 -1.01
C VAL A 280 -14.75 21.14 -1.32
N HIS A 281 -15.00 22.25 -0.61
CA HIS A 281 -16.15 23.12 -0.82
C HIS A 281 -16.01 24.00 -2.08
N ILE A 282 -14.79 24.44 -2.40
CA ILE A 282 -14.49 25.17 -3.64
C ILE A 282 -14.68 24.24 -4.84
N ALA A 283 -14.08 23.05 -4.81
CA ALA A 283 -14.07 22.05 -5.86
C ALA A 283 -15.49 21.54 -6.17
N ALA A 284 -16.24 21.12 -5.15
CA ALA A 284 -17.65 20.77 -5.27
C ALA A 284 -18.52 21.97 -5.70
N GLY A 285 -18.19 23.19 -5.25
CA GLY A 285 -18.89 24.42 -5.60
C GLY A 285 -18.78 24.79 -7.08
N LEU A 286 -17.61 24.55 -7.69
CA LEU A 286 -17.35 24.74 -9.12
C LEU A 286 -18.18 23.77 -9.97
N LEU A 287 -18.10 22.46 -9.68
CA LEU A 287 -18.85 21.44 -10.44
C LEU A 287 -20.37 21.60 -10.32
N ASN A 288 -20.89 22.00 -9.16
CA ASN A 288 -22.32 22.26 -8.98
C ASN A 288 -22.87 23.44 -9.82
N GLN A 289 -22.02 24.27 -10.45
CA GLN A 289 -22.50 25.28 -11.42
C GLN A 289 -22.81 24.68 -12.81
N ILE A 290 -22.37 23.46 -13.10
CA ILE A 290 -22.38 22.86 -14.44
C ILE A 290 -23.35 21.67 -14.44
N PRO A 291 -24.54 21.79 -15.09
CA PRO A 291 -25.57 20.76 -15.05
C PRO A 291 -25.09 19.43 -15.63
N GLY A 292 -25.00 18.41 -14.77
CA GLY A 292 -24.51 17.07 -15.11
C GLY A 292 -23.50 16.52 -14.11
N PHE A 293 -22.75 17.39 -13.41
CA PHE A 293 -21.61 16.99 -12.56
C PHE A 293 -21.91 16.92 -11.05
N SER A 294 -23.14 16.59 -10.68
CA SER A 294 -23.55 16.53 -9.27
C SER A 294 -22.91 15.38 -8.49
N GLU A 295 -22.61 14.26 -9.16
CA GLU A 295 -21.93 13.11 -8.55
C GLU A 295 -20.43 13.39 -8.41
N ALA A 296 -19.78 13.91 -9.45
CA ALA A 296 -18.41 14.41 -9.40
C ALA A 296 -18.22 15.50 -8.31
N ALA A 297 -19.20 16.38 -8.14
CA ALA A 297 -19.20 17.36 -7.05
C ALA A 297 -19.32 16.71 -5.65
N ASN A 298 -20.07 15.61 -5.52
CA ASN A 298 -20.19 14.86 -4.28
C ASN A 298 -18.89 14.09 -3.96
N ILE A 299 -18.25 13.50 -4.97
CA ILE A 299 -16.92 12.88 -4.88
C ILE A 299 -15.91 13.90 -4.33
N LEU A 300 -15.83 15.08 -4.96
CA LEU A 300 -14.95 16.16 -4.51
C LEU A 300 -15.27 16.67 -3.10
N LYS A 301 -16.54 16.68 -2.70
CA LYS A 301 -16.92 17.06 -1.34
C LYS A 301 -16.40 16.04 -0.32
N CYS A 302 -16.49 14.74 -0.63
CA CYS A 302 -16.34 13.67 0.36
C CYS A 302 -15.00 12.91 0.33
N HIS A 303 -14.05 13.24 -0.57
CA HIS A 303 -12.77 12.51 -0.69
C HIS A 303 -11.77 12.69 0.48
N HIS A 304 -12.18 13.39 1.54
CA HIS A 304 -11.48 13.41 2.84
C HIS A 304 -12.37 12.94 4.00
N GLU A 305 -13.52 12.33 3.71
CA GLU A 305 -14.21 11.48 4.66
C GLU A 305 -13.38 10.22 4.93
N ARG A 306 -13.67 9.54 6.04
CA ARG A 306 -12.87 8.41 6.54
C ARG A 306 -13.80 7.33 7.04
N TYR A 307 -13.48 6.07 6.72
CA TYR A 307 -14.24 4.92 7.18
C TYR A 307 -14.49 4.91 8.71
N ASP A 308 -13.57 5.49 9.50
CA ASP A 308 -13.66 5.67 10.96
C ASP A 308 -14.47 6.89 11.45
N GLY A 309 -15.14 7.64 10.57
CA GLY A 309 -15.97 8.81 10.89
C GLY A 309 -15.20 10.05 11.36
N LYS A 310 -13.85 10.04 11.30
CA LYS A 310 -13.00 11.16 11.76
C LYS A 310 -12.63 12.12 10.63
N GLY A 311 -13.21 11.94 9.45
CA GLY A 311 -12.95 12.73 8.25
C GLY A 311 -13.55 14.13 8.25
N TYR A 312 -13.63 14.72 7.06
CA TYR A 312 -14.24 16.03 6.82
C TYR A 312 -14.75 16.12 5.36
N PRO A 313 -15.75 16.97 5.06
CA PRO A 313 -16.34 18.02 5.89
C PRO A 313 -17.54 17.61 6.76
N ASP A 314 -18.30 16.58 6.39
CA ASP A 314 -19.57 16.20 7.01
C ASP A 314 -19.40 15.16 8.12
N ARG A 315 -18.32 14.37 8.09
CA ARG A 315 -18.05 13.18 8.95
C ARG A 315 -18.97 12.02 8.62
N LEU A 316 -18.89 11.58 7.37
CA LEU A 316 -19.47 10.32 6.92
C LEU A 316 -18.58 9.16 7.38
N ASP A 317 -19.18 8.02 7.69
CA ASP A 317 -18.50 6.77 8.04
C ASP A 317 -19.00 5.60 7.17
N GLY A 318 -18.29 4.47 7.20
CA GLY A 318 -18.72 3.24 6.53
C GLY A 318 -19.12 3.41 5.06
N ASP A 319 -20.32 2.93 4.72
CA ASP A 319 -20.90 2.91 3.38
C ASP A 319 -21.60 4.23 2.98
N ASP A 320 -21.72 5.21 3.88
CA ASP A 320 -22.27 6.55 3.54
C ASP A 320 -21.25 7.37 2.70
N ILE A 321 -19.98 6.96 2.68
CA ILE A 321 -18.92 7.58 1.87
C ILE A 321 -19.09 7.15 0.39
N PRO A 322 -19.25 8.09 -0.57
CA PRO A 322 -19.39 7.75 -1.99
C PRO A 322 -18.17 6.99 -2.51
N ILE A 323 -18.36 5.89 -3.25
CA ILE A 323 -17.25 5.05 -3.70
C ILE A 323 -16.22 5.80 -4.57
N GLY A 324 -16.66 6.76 -5.39
CA GLY A 324 -15.75 7.64 -6.13
C GLY A 324 -14.89 8.56 -5.24
N ALA A 325 -15.37 8.92 -4.05
CA ALA A 325 -14.59 9.64 -3.05
C ALA A 325 -13.50 8.75 -2.44
N VAL A 326 -13.79 7.47 -2.19
CA VAL A 326 -12.79 6.47 -1.76
C VAL A 326 -11.71 6.28 -2.84
N ILE A 327 -12.13 6.08 -4.10
CA ILE A 327 -11.22 5.93 -5.24
C ILE A 327 -10.29 7.15 -5.36
N LEU A 328 -10.85 8.37 -5.32
CA LEU A 328 -10.04 9.60 -5.39
C LEU A 328 -9.10 9.73 -4.18
N ALA A 329 -9.55 9.39 -2.97
CA ALA A 329 -8.73 9.46 -1.75
C ALA A 329 -7.54 8.46 -1.76
N MET A 330 -7.76 7.23 -2.22
CA MET A 330 -6.71 6.22 -2.39
C MET A 330 -5.69 6.66 -3.44
N THR A 331 -6.19 7.07 -4.61
CA THR A 331 -5.35 7.56 -5.70
C THR A 331 -4.52 8.76 -5.26
N ASP A 332 -5.12 9.79 -4.64
CA ASP A 332 -4.39 11.01 -4.28
C ASP A 332 -3.30 10.74 -3.24
N THR A 333 -3.60 9.89 -2.24
CA THR A 333 -2.63 9.41 -1.24
C THR A 333 -1.45 8.70 -1.90
N PHE A 334 -1.72 7.73 -2.77
CA PHE A 334 -0.68 6.98 -3.48
C PHE A 334 0.15 7.87 -4.42
N ILE A 335 -0.51 8.76 -5.16
CA ILE A 335 0.14 9.65 -6.13
C ILE A 335 0.86 10.82 -5.45
N ALA A 336 0.48 11.26 -4.25
CA ALA A 336 1.30 12.14 -3.41
C ALA A 336 2.64 11.47 -3.08
N ILE A 337 2.62 10.32 -2.40
CA ILE A 337 3.82 9.62 -1.94
C ILE A 337 4.74 9.25 -3.12
N THR A 338 4.16 8.84 -4.26
CA THR A 338 4.89 8.47 -5.47
C THR A 338 5.13 9.63 -6.47
N SER A 339 4.92 10.89 -6.09
CA SER A 339 5.26 12.06 -6.94
C SER A 339 6.02 13.19 -6.22
N ASP A 340 5.96 13.29 -4.89
CA ASP A 340 6.45 14.46 -4.14
C ASP A 340 7.98 14.70 -4.16
N ARG A 341 8.75 13.84 -4.84
CA ARG A 341 10.23 13.92 -4.91
C ARG A 341 10.75 13.95 -6.34
N ALA A 342 10.62 15.12 -6.95
CA ALA A 342 11.32 15.46 -8.19
C ALA A 342 12.86 15.48 -8.03
N ASP A 343 13.41 15.43 -6.80
CA ASP A 343 14.85 15.35 -6.52
C ASP A 343 15.39 13.91 -6.57
N ARG A 344 15.28 13.29 -7.75
CA ARG A 344 16.11 12.15 -8.21
C ARG A 344 16.05 10.85 -7.40
N SER A 345 15.08 10.68 -6.50
CA SER A 345 14.90 9.45 -5.69
C SER A 345 13.50 8.83 -5.84
N TYR A 346 13.00 8.78 -7.08
CA TYR A 346 11.67 8.32 -7.49
C TYR A 346 11.24 6.92 -6.96
N LYS A 347 12.24 6.10 -6.65
CA LYS A 347 12.19 4.62 -6.66
C LYS A 347 11.56 4.07 -5.37
N LYS A 348 12.11 4.48 -4.21
CA LYS A 348 11.70 4.15 -2.83
C LYS A 348 10.25 4.50 -2.43
N THR A 349 9.40 4.89 -3.38
CA THR A 349 8.06 5.41 -3.13
C THR A 349 6.97 4.36 -3.24
N LEU A 350 7.09 3.34 -4.11
CA LEU A 350 5.99 2.39 -4.38
C LEU A 350 5.60 1.58 -3.13
N MET A 351 6.57 0.87 -2.55
CA MET A 351 6.35 0.05 -1.35
C MET A 351 5.96 0.91 -0.14
N THR A 352 6.51 2.12 -0.04
CA THR A 352 6.14 3.12 0.97
C THR A 352 4.68 3.57 0.84
N ALA A 353 4.19 3.81 -0.38
CA ALA A 353 2.81 4.21 -0.63
C ALA A 353 1.80 3.09 -0.39
N VAL A 354 2.17 1.85 -0.74
CA VAL A 354 1.40 0.64 -0.39
C VAL A 354 1.35 0.47 1.13
N ARG A 355 2.48 0.62 1.82
CA ARG A 355 2.55 0.54 3.29
C ARG A 355 1.67 1.60 3.95
N GLU A 356 1.72 2.86 3.50
CA GLU A 356 0.88 3.93 4.07
C GLU A 356 -0.62 3.59 3.97
N ILE A 357 -1.10 3.21 2.78
CA ILE A 357 -2.51 2.84 2.56
C ILE A 357 -2.90 1.60 3.39
N ASN A 358 -2.00 0.61 3.50
CA ASN A 358 -2.20 -0.54 4.38
C ASN A 358 -2.29 -0.16 5.86
N THR A 359 -1.51 0.83 6.33
CA THR A 359 -1.65 1.29 7.71
C THR A 359 -2.98 2.00 7.98
N GLU A 360 -3.62 2.61 6.97
CA GLU A 360 -4.95 3.23 7.09
C GLU A 360 -6.14 2.27 6.86
N LYS A 361 -5.88 0.97 6.71
CA LYS A 361 -6.87 -0.11 6.78
C LYS A 361 -7.67 -0.04 8.08
N ASN A 362 -9.00 -0.11 7.96
CA ASN A 362 -9.97 0.11 9.04
C ASN A 362 -9.85 1.47 9.75
N LYS A 363 -9.21 2.48 9.12
CA LYS A 363 -9.20 3.88 9.59
C LYS A 363 -9.72 4.86 8.53
N GLN A 364 -8.98 5.08 7.44
CA GLN A 364 -9.44 5.90 6.31
C GLN A 364 -10.29 5.07 5.35
N PHE A 365 -9.91 3.80 5.19
CA PHE A 365 -10.46 2.86 4.21
C PHE A 365 -10.96 1.59 4.91
N SER A 366 -11.90 0.89 4.29
CA SER A 366 -12.30 -0.45 4.74
C SER A 366 -11.26 -1.50 4.34
N GLU A 367 -11.32 -2.66 5.01
CA GLU A 367 -10.53 -3.84 4.67
C GLU A 367 -10.65 -4.25 3.18
N GLU A 368 -11.88 -4.38 2.67
CA GLU A 368 -12.15 -4.74 1.28
C GLU A 368 -11.55 -3.73 0.28
N GLN A 369 -11.65 -2.43 0.58
CA GLN A 369 -11.11 -1.37 -0.27
C GLN A 369 -9.58 -1.47 -0.38
N VAL A 370 -8.89 -1.70 0.75
CA VAL A 370 -7.43 -1.83 0.79
C VAL A 370 -6.97 -3.11 0.07
N ASP A 371 -7.71 -4.21 0.22
CA ASP A 371 -7.35 -5.48 -0.41
C ASP A 371 -7.56 -5.43 -1.94
N LEU A 372 -8.61 -4.75 -2.42
CA LEU A 372 -8.82 -4.44 -3.85
C LEU A 372 -7.71 -3.54 -4.41
N PHE A 373 -7.32 -2.49 -3.67
CA PHE A 373 -6.19 -1.62 -4.04
C PHE A 373 -4.88 -2.42 -4.16
N ASN A 374 -4.56 -3.27 -3.17
CA ASN A 374 -3.38 -4.12 -3.19
C ASN A 374 -3.39 -5.10 -4.38
N HIS A 375 -4.54 -5.71 -4.69
CA HIS A 375 -4.69 -6.58 -5.85
C HIS A 375 -4.41 -5.83 -7.17
N LEU A 376 -4.91 -4.59 -7.29
CA LEU A 376 -4.63 -3.76 -8.45
C LEU A 376 -3.15 -3.39 -8.55
N ILE A 377 -2.52 -2.87 -7.49
CA ILE A 377 -1.09 -2.49 -7.54
C ILE A 377 -0.22 -3.73 -7.87
N LYS A 378 -0.53 -4.88 -7.28
CA LYS A 378 0.15 -6.15 -7.54
C LYS A 378 -0.01 -6.62 -8.98
N SER A 379 -1.18 -6.42 -9.62
CA SER A 379 -1.35 -6.77 -11.04
C SER A 379 -0.80 -5.71 -12.01
N THR A 380 -0.92 -4.42 -11.70
CA THR A 380 -0.59 -3.30 -12.61
C THR A 380 0.87 -2.85 -12.55
N TYR A 381 1.55 -2.94 -11.40
CA TYR A 381 2.95 -2.49 -11.25
C TYR A 381 3.95 -3.62 -10.99
N ILE A 382 3.51 -4.73 -10.41
CA ILE A 382 4.40 -5.85 -10.04
C ILE A 382 4.24 -7.01 -11.05
N GLY A 383 3.01 -7.38 -11.40
CA GLY A 383 2.68 -8.43 -12.37
C GLY A 383 2.90 -8.06 -13.84
N LYS A 384 3.25 -6.80 -14.16
CA LYS A 384 3.57 -6.35 -15.53
C LYS A 384 5.03 -6.60 -15.97
N ALA A 385 5.77 -7.42 -15.23
CA ALA A 385 7.06 -7.99 -15.63
C ALA A 385 6.95 -9.01 -16.80
N ARG A 386 6.24 -8.65 -17.88
CA ARG A 386 5.89 -9.55 -19.00
C ARG A 386 5.87 -8.82 -20.36
N TRP A 387 7.04 -8.46 -20.88
CA TRP A 387 7.26 -8.11 -22.29
C TRP A 387 8.61 -8.65 -22.80
#